data_AF-A0A162Y7V6-F1
#
_entry.id   AF-A0A162Y7V6-F1
#
_cell.length_a   1.000
_cell.length_b   1.000
_cell.length_c   1.000
_cell.angle_alpha   90.00
_cell.angle_beta   90.00
_cell.angle_gamma   90.00
#
_symmetry.space_group_name_H-M   'P 1'
#
loop_
_entity.id
_entity.type
_entity.pdbx_description
1 polymer ?
#
loop_
_entity_poly.entity_id
_entity_poly.type
_entity_poly.pdbx_seq_one_letter_code
_entity_poly.pdbx_strand_id
1 'polypeptide(L)'
;MKRIIKIIGILLILYLFISYIFPKYIAAPIAAWNSHQVWKEHEKKSQKILNSDDYEIIGVYEFKTENREENHFVFIDTVQNKLTGFYFGTESSGEHGISHFGNPLLDLKLIENRIEFEIGERELYETTRNKIYKPSQKPKEETSIGISKSPLSYSGKLTEFGFKLTCKSEFYDCWENEMEFKRIYD
;
A
#
# COMPACT_ATOMS: atom_id res chain seq x y z
N MET A 1 -27.38 -3.89 56.99
CA MET A 1 -27.12 -2.95 55.86
C MET A 1 -25.95 -1.99 56.10
N LYS A 2 -25.89 -1.24 57.22
CA LYS A 2 -24.83 -0.23 57.46
C LYS A 2 -23.37 -0.76 57.45
N ARG A 3 -23.12 -2.00 57.89
CA ARG A 3 -21.76 -2.60 57.87
C ARG A 3 -21.30 -3.01 56.47
N ILE A 4 -22.20 -3.54 55.64
CA ILE A 4 -21.90 -3.96 54.26
C ILE A 4 -21.54 -2.74 53.40
N ILE A 5 -22.29 -1.64 53.55
CA ILE A 5 -22.04 -0.39 52.83
C ILE A 5 -20.67 0.20 53.22
N LYS A 6 -20.27 0.12 54.49
CA LYS A 6 -18.94 0.55 54.94
C LYS A 6 -17.82 -0.31 54.34
N ILE A 7 -18.00 -1.63 54.25
CA ILE A 7 -17.01 -2.55 53.68
C ILE A 7 -16.83 -2.27 52.18
N ILE A 8 -17.93 -2.10 51.43
CA ILE A 8 -17.88 -1.77 49.99
C ILE A 8 -17.20 -0.40 49.78
N GLY A 9 -17.52 0.59 50.61
CA GLY A 9 -16.88 1.91 50.55
C GLY A 9 -15.37 1.85 50.81
N ILE A 10 -14.93 1.08 51.80
CA ILE A 10 -13.50 0.90 52.10
C ILE A 10 -12.79 0.19 50.93
N LEU A 11 -13.40 -0.85 50.34
CA LEU A 11 -12.84 -1.55 49.19
C LEU A 11 -12.70 -0.66 47.95
N LEU A 12 -13.68 0.21 47.69
CA LEU A 12 -13.63 1.19 46.61
C LEU A 12 -12.50 2.21 46.82
N ILE A 13 -12.34 2.72 48.04
CA ILE A 13 -11.27 3.67 48.36
C ILE A 13 -9.89 2.99 48.22
N LEU A 14 -9.73 1.76 48.69
CA LEU A 14 -8.50 0.98 48.53
C LEU A 14 -8.17 0.73 47.06
N TYR A 15 -9.16 0.40 46.24
CA TYR A 15 -8.99 0.22 44.80
C TYR A 15 -8.54 1.51 44.10
N LEU A 16 -9.14 2.65 44.45
CA LEU A 16 -8.75 3.96 43.93
C LEU A 16 -7.33 4.35 44.39
N PHE A 17 -6.96 4.05 45.64
CA PHE A 17 -5.61 4.31 46.16
C PHE A 17 -4.55 3.46 45.45
N ILE A 18 -4.82 2.17 45.24
CA ILE A 18 -3.88 1.25 44.58
C ILE A 18 -3.73 1.63 43.10
N SER A 19 -4.82 1.96 42.40
CA SER A 19 -4.77 2.42 41.00
C SER A 19 -4.04 3.76 40.83
N TYR A 20 -4.11 4.66 41.82
CA TYR A 20 -3.38 5.92 41.82
C TYR A 20 -1.88 5.75 42.10
N ILE A 21 -1.50 4.90 43.06
CA ILE A 21 -0.08 4.72 43.47
C ILE A 21 0.67 3.78 42.51
N PHE A 22 -0.02 2.81 41.92
CA PHE A 22 0.59 1.77 41.08
C PHE A 22 0.02 1.73 39.66
N PRO A 23 0.05 2.85 38.89
CA PRO A 23 -0.50 2.88 37.54
C PRO A 23 0.22 1.88 36.62
N LYS A 24 1.52 1.62 36.85
CA LYS A 24 2.29 0.61 36.11
C LYS A 24 1.76 -0.83 36.24
N TYR A 25 1.08 -1.19 37.32
CA TYR A 25 0.63 -2.56 37.56
C TYR A 25 -0.82 -2.83 37.14
N ILE A 26 -1.61 -1.77 36.90
CA ILE A 26 -3.02 -1.90 36.49
C ILE A 26 -3.23 -1.28 35.10
N ALA A 27 -2.78 -0.05 34.87
CA ALA A 27 -3.00 0.64 33.60
C ALA A 27 -2.14 0.08 32.47
N ALA A 28 -0.88 -0.30 32.72
CA ALA A 28 -0.01 -0.84 31.68
C ALA A 28 -0.47 -2.23 31.18
N PRO A 29 -0.89 -3.18 32.02
CA PRO A 29 -1.45 -4.45 31.54
C PRO A 29 -2.79 -4.29 30.82
N ILE A 30 -3.66 -3.37 31.27
CA ILE A 30 -4.95 -3.11 30.59
C ILE A 30 -4.72 -2.43 29.23
N ALA A 31 -3.80 -1.47 29.16
CA ALA A 31 -3.41 -0.84 27.90
C ALA A 31 -2.73 -1.84 26.94
N ALA A 32 -1.88 -2.72 27.47
CA ALA A 32 -1.29 -3.81 26.70
C ALA A 32 -2.34 -4.80 26.21
N TRP A 33 -3.33 -5.15 27.03
CA TRP A 33 -4.44 -6.02 26.66
C TRP A 33 -5.33 -5.40 25.58
N ASN A 34 -5.71 -4.12 25.73
CA ASN A 34 -6.50 -3.40 24.74
C ASN A 34 -5.71 -3.20 23.44
N SER A 35 -4.42 -2.88 23.51
CA SER A 35 -3.54 -2.81 22.34
C SER A 35 -3.44 -4.16 21.64
N HIS A 36 -3.29 -5.25 22.39
CA HIS A 36 -3.26 -6.61 21.86
C HIS A 36 -4.60 -7.04 21.25
N GLN A 37 -5.74 -6.62 21.81
CA GLN A 37 -7.06 -6.83 21.22
C GLN A 37 -7.22 -6.05 19.91
N VAL A 38 -6.84 -4.77 19.88
CA VAL A 38 -6.83 -3.94 18.67
C VAL A 38 -5.89 -4.53 17.61
N TRP A 39 -4.71 -5.00 18.02
CA TRP A 39 -3.77 -5.71 17.15
C TRP A 39 -4.35 -7.01 16.61
N LYS A 40 -5.01 -7.83 17.44
CA LYS A 40 -5.68 -9.05 16.99
C LYS A 40 -6.85 -8.76 16.06
N GLU A 41 -7.63 -7.72 16.31
CA GLU A 41 -8.70 -7.30 15.42
C GLU A 41 -8.15 -6.75 14.10
N HIS A 42 -7.04 -6.02 14.15
CA HIS A 42 -6.31 -5.56 12.98
C HIS A 42 -5.72 -6.75 12.19
N GLU A 43 -5.08 -7.72 12.83
CA GLU A 43 -4.61 -8.97 12.23
C GLU A 43 -5.77 -9.76 11.62
N LYS A 44 -6.91 -9.87 12.31
CA LYS A 44 -8.09 -10.60 11.82
C LYS A 44 -8.77 -9.89 10.65
N LYS A 45 -8.69 -8.56 10.58
CA LYS A 45 -9.13 -7.76 9.42
C LYS A 45 -8.08 -7.77 8.29
N SER A 46 -6.81 -7.98 8.62
CA SER A 46 -5.68 -8.06 7.68
C SER A 46 -5.46 -9.47 7.13
N GLN A 47 -5.94 -10.50 7.82
CA GLN A 47 -6.06 -11.88 7.37
C GLN A 47 -7.23 -12.01 6.39
N LYS A 48 -7.19 -11.27 5.29
CA LYS A 48 -7.83 -11.75 4.07
C LYS A 48 -6.93 -12.90 3.61
N ILE A 49 -7.30 -14.13 3.96
CA ILE A 49 -6.60 -15.33 3.47
C ILE A 49 -6.57 -15.19 1.95
N LEU A 50 -5.38 -15.07 1.34
CA LEU A 50 -5.24 -15.09 -0.10
C LEU A 50 -5.86 -16.38 -0.61
N ASN A 51 -6.81 -16.28 -1.55
CA ASN A 51 -7.30 -17.45 -2.27
C ASN A 51 -6.22 -17.93 -3.26
N SER A 52 -6.31 -19.15 -3.77
CA SER A 52 -5.40 -19.64 -4.83
C SER A 52 -5.30 -18.66 -6.00
N ASP A 53 -6.44 -18.06 -6.35
CA ASP A 53 -6.62 -17.13 -7.46
C ASP A 53 -5.89 -15.80 -7.21
N ASP A 54 -5.65 -15.44 -5.95
CA ASP A 54 -4.86 -14.25 -5.58
C ASP A 54 -3.36 -14.47 -5.80
N TYR A 55 -2.88 -15.71 -5.88
CA TYR A 55 -1.48 -16.01 -6.25
C TYR A 55 -1.29 -15.97 -7.76
N GLU A 56 -2.35 -16.20 -8.55
CA GLU A 56 -2.29 -16.15 -10.01
C GLU A 56 -2.03 -14.75 -10.56
N ILE A 57 -2.09 -13.69 -9.74
CA ILE A 57 -1.80 -12.29 -10.12
C ILE A 57 -0.35 -11.87 -9.81
N ILE A 58 0.44 -12.72 -9.14
CA ILE A 58 1.84 -12.40 -8.83
C ILE A 58 2.63 -12.35 -10.13
N GLY A 59 3.52 -11.37 -10.25
CA GLY A 59 4.40 -11.24 -11.40
C GLY A 59 4.62 -9.80 -11.83
N VAL A 60 5.20 -9.66 -13.02
CA VAL A 60 5.54 -8.37 -13.63
C VAL A 60 4.73 -8.18 -14.89
N TYR A 61 4.07 -7.03 -14.98
CA TYR A 61 3.22 -6.66 -16.10
C TYR A 61 3.74 -5.39 -16.77
N GLU A 62 3.67 -5.35 -18.09
CA GLU A 62 4.17 -4.24 -18.91
C GLU A 62 3.07 -3.70 -19.81
N PHE A 63 2.90 -2.38 -19.80
CA PHE A 63 2.24 -1.64 -20.85
C PHE A 63 3.32 -0.97 -21.72
N LYS A 64 3.34 -1.32 -23.00
CA LYS A 64 4.34 -0.85 -23.97
C LYS A 64 3.87 0.43 -24.63
N THR A 65 4.73 1.44 -24.62
CA THR A 65 4.57 2.65 -25.43
C THR A 65 5.44 2.55 -26.69
N GLU A 66 5.41 3.58 -27.55
CA GLU A 66 6.28 3.64 -28.73
C GLU A 66 7.77 3.72 -28.35
N ASN A 67 8.08 4.39 -27.23
CA ASN A 67 9.42 4.51 -26.70
C ASN A 67 9.59 3.64 -25.44
N ARG A 68 10.48 2.64 -25.51
CA ARG A 68 10.69 1.68 -24.41
C ARG A 68 11.04 2.31 -23.05
N GLU A 69 11.66 3.49 -23.04
CA GLU A 69 12.00 4.18 -21.79
C GLU A 69 10.75 4.69 -21.05
N GLU A 70 9.65 4.84 -21.78
CA GLU A 70 8.36 5.33 -21.30
C GLU A 70 7.40 4.18 -20.94
N ASN A 71 7.83 2.92 -21.08
CA ASN A 71 7.00 1.77 -20.72
C ASN A 71 6.58 1.84 -19.25
N HIS A 72 5.35 1.38 -18.99
CA HIS A 72 4.80 1.30 -17.65
C HIS A 72 4.87 -0.13 -17.16
N PHE A 73 5.20 -0.30 -15.88
CA PHE A 73 5.35 -1.60 -15.25
C PHE A 73 4.55 -1.68 -13.96
N VAL A 74 3.90 -2.81 -13.75
CA VAL A 74 3.27 -3.15 -12.48
C VAL A 74 3.92 -4.42 -11.95
N PHE A 75 4.47 -4.34 -10.75
CA PHE A 75 5.03 -5.45 -10.01
C PHE A 75 4.04 -5.82 -8.93
N ILE A 76 3.62 -7.08 -8.85
CA ILE A 76 2.72 -7.58 -7.81
C ILE A 76 3.40 -8.79 -7.17
N ASP A 77 3.49 -8.78 -5.85
CA ASP A 77 4.07 -9.87 -5.06
C ASP A 77 3.36 -9.97 -3.70
N THR A 78 3.78 -10.92 -2.88
CA THR A 78 3.27 -11.13 -1.53
C THR A 78 4.34 -10.87 -0.49
N VAL A 79 4.03 -10.02 0.50
CA VAL A 79 4.87 -9.81 1.67
C VAL A 79 4.03 -10.15 2.89
N GLN A 80 4.48 -11.10 3.70
CA GLN A 80 3.76 -11.58 4.90
C GLN A 80 2.30 -11.98 4.60
N ASN A 81 2.08 -12.73 3.50
CA ASN A 81 0.75 -13.16 3.02
C ASN A 81 -0.21 -12.01 2.70
N LYS A 82 0.32 -10.84 2.34
CA LYS A 82 -0.47 -9.72 1.82
C LYS A 82 0.02 -9.36 0.43
N LEU A 83 -0.91 -9.20 -0.51
CA LEU A 83 -0.61 -8.64 -1.82
C LEU A 83 -0.08 -7.22 -1.67
N THR A 84 1.07 -6.99 -2.27
CA THR A 84 1.72 -5.70 -2.40
C THR A 84 2.10 -5.49 -3.85
N GLY A 85 2.35 -4.25 -4.23
CA GLY A 85 2.89 -4.00 -5.55
C GLY A 85 3.57 -2.66 -5.68
N PHE A 86 4.19 -2.48 -6.83
CA PHE A 86 4.85 -1.26 -7.23
C PHE A 86 4.50 -0.93 -8.67
N TYR A 87 4.20 0.33 -8.94
CA TYR A 87 3.99 0.87 -10.27
C TYR A 87 5.18 1.73 -10.66
N PHE A 88 5.75 1.46 -11.83
CA PHE A 88 6.69 2.35 -12.48
C PHE A 88 6.02 2.89 -13.74
N GLY A 89 6.08 4.19 -13.93
CA GLY A 89 5.48 4.79 -15.10
C GLY A 89 6.08 6.12 -15.43
N THR A 90 5.48 6.75 -16.43
CA THR A 90 5.85 8.07 -16.88
C THR A 90 4.67 9.02 -16.87
N GLU A 91 4.97 10.30 -16.74
CA GLU A 91 4.01 11.39 -16.90
C GLU A 91 4.57 12.44 -17.84
N SER A 92 3.71 12.95 -18.72
CA SER A 92 4.06 14.05 -19.62
C SER A 92 4.00 15.37 -18.84
N SER A 93 5.14 16.04 -18.75
CA SER A 93 5.26 17.33 -18.06
C SER A 93 5.16 18.53 -19.00
N GLY A 94 4.54 18.35 -20.17
CA GLY A 94 4.39 19.41 -21.17
C GLY A 94 5.73 19.93 -21.68
N GLU A 95 6.09 21.17 -21.35
CA GLU A 95 7.32 21.84 -21.79
C GLU A 95 8.61 21.20 -21.28
N HIS A 96 8.54 20.42 -20.19
CA HIS A 96 9.71 19.80 -19.56
C HIS A 96 9.98 18.36 -20.01
N GLY A 97 9.24 17.87 -21.01
CA GLY A 97 9.40 16.52 -21.54
C GLY A 97 8.72 15.46 -20.68
N ILE A 98 9.31 14.27 -20.60
CA ILE A 98 8.73 13.11 -19.90
C ILE A 98 9.47 12.91 -18.59
N SER A 99 8.70 12.76 -17.52
CA SER A 99 9.20 12.44 -16.19
C SER A 99 8.87 11.00 -15.83
N HIS A 100 9.74 10.36 -15.06
CA HIS A 100 9.57 8.99 -14.61
C HIS A 100 9.30 8.96 -13.11
N PHE A 101 8.51 7.98 -12.67
CA PHE A 101 8.23 7.76 -11.25
C PHE A 101 8.11 6.27 -10.91
N GLY A 102 8.17 5.98 -9.62
CA GLY A 102 8.00 4.65 -9.07
C GLY A 102 7.33 4.72 -7.71
N ASN A 103 6.16 4.11 -7.57
CA ASN A 103 5.33 4.23 -6.38
C ASN A 103 4.73 2.90 -5.94
N PRO A 104 4.54 2.67 -4.63
CA PRO A 104 3.79 1.52 -4.15
C PRO A 104 2.32 1.61 -4.60
N LEU A 105 1.69 0.47 -4.84
CA LEU A 105 0.25 0.37 -5.07
C LEU A 105 -0.48 0.58 -3.74
N LEU A 106 -1.25 1.68 -3.65
CA LEU A 106 -2.11 1.95 -2.51
C LEU A 106 -3.47 1.27 -2.72
N ASP A 107 -4.07 0.80 -1.63
CA ASP A 107 -5.40 0.19 -1.62
C ASP A 107 -5.65 -0.87 -2.70
N LEU A 108 -4.61 -1.67 -3.01
CA LEU A 108 -4.69 -2.77 -3.96
C LEU A 108 -5.78 -3.77 -3.55
N LYS A 109 -6.77 -3.93 -4.43
CA LYS A 109 -7.92 -4.81 -4.27
C LYS A 109 -8.04 -5.74 -5.46
N LEU A 110 -8.21 -7.02 -5.16
CA LEU A 110 -8.71 -8.03 -6.08
C LEU A 110 -10.13 -8.39 -5.66
N ILE A 111 -11.07 -8.20 -6.59
CA ILE A 111 -12.51 -8.44 -6.40
C ILE A 111 -12.97 -9.24 -7.62
N GLU A 112 -13.15 -10.54 -7.44
CA GLU A 112 -13.51 -11.45 -8.53
C GLU A 112 -12.51 -11.31 -9.70
N ASN A 113 -12.98 -10.85 -10.86
CA ASN A 113 -12.17 -10.65 -12.07
C ASN A 113 -11.71 -9.19 -12.25
N ARG A 114 -11.61 -8.42 -11.15
CA ARG A 114 -11.27 -6.99 -11.18
C ARG A 114 -10.09 -6.68 -10.28
N ILE A 115 -9.27 -5.74 -10.74
CA ILE A 115 -8.15 -5.17 -10.02
C ILE A 115 -8.34 -3.67 -9.90
N GLU A 116 -8.12 -3.13 -8.70
CA GLU A 116 -8.21 -1.71 -8.40
C GLU A 116 -7.05 -1.33 -7.47
N PHE A 117 -6.41 -0.18 -7.73
CA PHE A 117 -5.36 0.38 -6.88
C PHE A 117 -5.20 1.88 -7.15
N GLU A 118 -4.49 2.55 -6.26
CA GLU A 118 -4.20 3.98 -6.34
C GLU A 118 -2.69 4.24 -6.32
N ILE A 119 -2.29 5.33 -6.97
CA ILE A 119 -0.94 5.89 -6.89
C ILE A 119 -1.07 7.28 -6.27
N GLY A 120 -0.45 7.46 -5.10
CA GLY A 120 -0.45 8.74 -4.38
C GLY A 120 0.50 9.77 -4.98
N GLU A 121 1.02 10.64 -4.12
CA GLU A 121 2.06 11.62 -4.47
C GLU A 121 3.30 10.92 -5.05
N ARG A 122 3.80 11.43 -6.18
CA ARG A 122 4.93 10.86 -6.92
C ARG A 122 6.11 11.81 -6.89
N GLU A 123 7.28 11.28 -6.57
CA GLU A 123 8.54 11.95 -6.89
C GLU A 123 8.89 11.68 -8.35
N LEU A 124 9.33 12.74 -9.03
CA LEU A 124 9.61 12.72 -10.46
C LEU A 124 11.11 12.72 -10.71
N TYR A 125 11.52 12.01 -11.77
CA TYR A 125 12.92 11.81 -12.13
C TYR A 125 13.11 11.95 -13.64
N GLU A 126 14.28 12.41 -14.08
CA GLU A 126 14.61 12.57 -15.51
C GLU A 126 14.76 11.24 -16.26
N THR A 127 14.98 10.14 -15.54
CA THR A 127 15.27 8.84 -16.16
C THR A 127 14.50 7.73 -15.45
N THR A 128 14.29 6.63 -16.17
CA THR A 128 13.51 5.50 -15.66
C THR A 128 13.97 5.02 -14.28
N ARG A 129 12.99 4.75 -13.43
CA ARG A 129 13.19 4.20 -12.08
C ARG A 129 13.31 2.68 -12.07
N ASN A 130 12.97 2.02 -13.18
CA ASN A 130 13.09 0.57 -13.35
C ASN A 130 14.50 0.19 -13.87
N LYS A 131 15.55 0.54 -13.10
CA LYS A 131 16.95 0.27 -13.50
C LYS A 131 17.47 -1.01 -12.85
N ILE A 132 18.05 -1.87 -13.68
CA ILE A 132 18.76 -3.07 -13.25
C ILE A 132 20.24 -2.73 -13.06
N TYR A 133 20.73 -2.83 -11.82
CA TYR A 133 22.13 -2.68 -11.51
C TYR A 133 22.82 -4.04 -11.45
N LYS A 134 24.05 -4.13 -11.98
CA LYS A 134 24.89 -5.32 -11.75
C LYS A 134 25.18 -5.44 -10.26
N PRO A 135 25.35 -6.65 -9.69
CA PRO A 135 25.64 -6.82 -8.26
C PRO A 135 26.85 -6.03 -7.75
N SER A 136 27.85 -5.82 -8.62
CA SER A 136 29.06 -5.04 -8.31
C SER A 136 28.91 -3.53 -8.48
N GLN A 137 27.79 -3.07 -9.04
CA GLN A 137 27.55 -1.68 -9.35
C GLN A 137 26.69 -1.05 -8.25
N LYS A 138 27.19 0.04 -7.66
CA LYS A 138 26.39 0.83 -6.74
C LYS A 138 25.23 1.49 -7.51
N PRO A 139 24.00 1.45 -6.99
CA PRO A 139 22.91 2.26 -7.52
C PRO A 139 23.36 3.73 -7.61
N LYS A 140 23.06 4.38 -8.74
CA LYS A 140 23.31 5.82 -8.84
C LYS A 140 22.21 6.53 -8.05
N GLU A 141 22.59 7.47 -7.20
CA GLU A 141 21.63 8.39 -6.61
C GLU A 141 21.05 9.26 -7.73
N GLU A 142 19.73 9.37 -7.74
CA GLU A 142 19.00 10.20 -8.68
C GLU A 142 18.38 11.35 -7.92
N THR A 143 18.55 12.54 -8.47
CA THR A 143 17.94 13.75 -7.93
C THR A 143 16.51 13.83 -8.42
N SER A 144 15.57 13.96 -7.49
CA SER A 144 14.18 14.28 -7.85
C SER A 144 14.12 15.65 -8.52
N ILE A 145 13.40 15.74 -9.63
CA ILE A 145 13.16 16.98 -10.38
C ILE A 145 11.84 17.65 -10.03
N GLY A 146 10.98 16.98 -9.25
CA GLY A 146 9.67 17.50 -8.91
C GLY A 146 8.80 16.53 -8.12
N ILE A 147 7.62 17.02 -7.75
CA ILE A 147 6.60 16.26 -7.04
C ILE A 147 5.27 16.44 -7.76
N SER A 148 4.67 15.33 -8.17
CA SER A 148 3.33 15.26 -8.74
C SER A 148 2.34 14.86 -7.65
N LYS A 149 1.49 15.81 -7.22
CA LYS A 149 0.58 15.64 -6.08
C LYS A 149 -0.78 15.05 -6.45
N SER A 150 -1.06 14.96 -7.74
CA SER A 150 -2.33 14.47 -8.25
C SER A 150 -2.45 12.96 -8.05
N PRO A 151 -3.42 12.44 -7.30
CA PRO A 151 -3.59 11.00 -7.16
C PRO A 151 -4.08 10.37 -8.48
N LEU A 152 -3.59 9.18 -8.80
CA LEU A 152 -4.08 8.37 -9.92
C LEU A 152 -4.84 7.18 -9.38
N SER A 153 -6.03 6.95 -9.90
CA SER A 153 -6.82 5.75 -9.61
C SER A 153 -6.84 4.84 -10.84
N TYR A 154 -6.46 3.58 -10.64
CA TYR A 154 -6.53 2.55 -11.67
C TYR A 154 -7.58 1.52 -11.30
N SER A 155 -8.44 1.18 -12.25
CA SER A 155 -9.45 0.15 -12.06
C SER A 155 -9.68 -0.61 -13.36
N GLY A 156 -9.85 -1.92 -13.29
CA GLY A 156 -9.85 -2.72 -14.51
C GLY A 156 -10.32 -4.14 -14.34
N LYS A 157 -10.18 -4.91 -15.42
CA LYS A 157 -10.47 -6.35 -15.45
C LYS A 157 -9.18 -7.13 -15.63
N LEU A 158 -9.10 -8.29 -14.96
CA LEU A 158 -8.09 -9.27 -15.28
C LEU A 158 -8.40 -9.90 -16.63
N THR A 159 -7.35 -10.29 -17.32
CA THR A 159 -7.37 -10.97 -18.61
C THR A 159 -6.49 -12.21 -18.50
N GLU A 160 -6.60 -13.15 -19.43
CA GLU A 160 -5.80 -14.39 -19.44
C GLU A 160 -4.28 -14.13 -19.33
N PHE A 161 -3.80 -13.01 -19.88
CA PHE A 161 -2.37 -12.68 -19.96
C PHE A 161 -1.98 -11.40 -19.23
N GLY A 162 -2.81 -10.88 -18.33
CA GLY A 162 -2.57 -9.57 -17.73
C GLY A 162 -3.81 -8.87 -17.22
N PHE A 163 -3.88 -7.55 -17.39
CA PHE A 163 -5.07 -6.77 -17.05
C PHE A 163 -5.22 -5.53 -17.92
N LYS A 164 -6.47 -5.11 -18.06
CA LYS A 164 -6.85 -3.89 -18.76
C LYS A 164 -7.33 -2.87 -17.75
N LEU A 165 -6.57 -1.80 -17.57
CA LEU A 165 -6.83 -0.75 -16.57
C LEU A 165 -7.36 0.50 -17.23
N THR A 166 -8.35 1.12 -16.61
CA THR A 166 -8.73 2.50 -16.85
C THR A 166 -8.06 3.38 -15.81
N CYS A 167 -7.34 4.41 -16.25
CA CYS A 167 -6.76 5.43 -15.38
C CYS A 167 -7.75 6.59 -15.19
N LYS A 168 -7.82 7.11 -13.97
CA LYS A 168 -8.51 8.36 -13.64
C LYS A 168 -7.60 9.28 -12.83
N SER A 169 -7.62 10.56 -13.19
CA SER A 169 -6.94 11.64 -12.49
C SER A 169 -7.87 12.85 -12.48
N GLU A 170 -7.89 13.61 -11.38
CA GLU A 170 -8.58 14.89 -11.31
C GLU A 170 -7.90 15.97 -12.18
N PHE A 171 -6.59 15.82 -12.41
CA PHE A 171 -5.75 16.81 -13.08
C PHE A 171 -5.25 16.34 -14.46
N TYR A 172 -5.88 15.31 -15.05
CA TYR A 172 -5.56 14.76 -16.38
C TYR A 172 -4.14 14.19 -16.52
N ASP A 173 -3.49 13.76 -15.44
CA ASP A 173 -2.13 13.19 -15.48
C ASP A 173 -2.09 11.69 -15.86
N CYS A 174 -3.21 11.13 -16.31
CA CYS A 174 -3.21 9.78 -16.85
C CYS A 174 -2.44 9.74 -18.17
N TRP A 175 -1.53 8.78 -18.31
CA TRP A 175 -0.82 8.56 -19.57
C TRP A 175 -1.78 8.28 -20.72
N GLU A 176 -2.65 7.29 -20.52
CA GLU A 176 -3.78 6.99 -21.40
C GLU A 176 -5.02 6.67 -20.56
N ASN A 177 -6.20 6.89 -21.15
CA ASN A 177 -7.47 6.56 -20.48
C ASN A 177 -7.59 5.06 -20.20
N GLU A 178 -7.05 4.22 -21.08
CA GLU A 178 -7.13 2.78 -20.99
C GLU A 178 -5.80 2.16 -21.41
N MET A 179 -5.27 1.25 -20.58
CA MET A 179 -3.95 0.66 -20.74
C MET A 179 -4.04 -0.86 -20.59
N GLU A 180 -3.51 -1.59 -21.57
CA GLU A 180 -3.44 -3.06 -21.55
C GLU A 180 -2.06 -3.51 -21.08
N PHE A 181 -1.99 -3.99 -19.84
CA PHE A 181 -0.78 -4.52 -19.25
C PHE A 181 -0.70 -6.02 -19.49
N LYS A 182 0.41 -6.48 -20.05
CA LYS A 182 0.66 -7.90 -20.34
C LYS A 182 1.71 -8.44 -19.39
N ARG A 183 1.49 -9.64 -18.87
CA ARG A 183 2.48 -10.33 -18.04
C ARG A 183 3.73 -10.62 -18.88
N ILE A 184 4.89 -10.28 -18.32
CA ILE A 184 6.21 -10.53 -18.92
C ILE A 184 7.10 -11.43 -18.05
N TYR A 185 6.73 -11.65 -16.79
CA TYR A 185 7.46 -12.52 -15.86
C TYR A 185 6.53 -13.04 -14.75
N ASP A 186 6.78 -14.26 -14.27
CA ASP A 186 6.12 -14.90 -13.11
C ASP A 186 6.92 -14.67 -11.81
#